data_AF-A0A673K057-F1
#
_entry.id   AF-A0A673K057-F1
#
_cell.length_a   1.000
_cell.length_b   1.000
_cell.length_c   1.000
_cell.angle_alpha   90.00
_cell.angle_beta   90.00
_cell.angle_gamma   90.00
#
_symmetry.space_group_name_H-M   'P 1'
#
loop_
_entity.id
_entity.type
_entity.pdbx_description
1 polymer ?
#
loop_
_entity_poly.entity_id
_entity_poly.type
_entity_poly.pdbx_seq_one_letter_code
_entity_poly.pdbx_strand_id
1 'polypeptide(L)'
;MINLEPDLRPGLGGDVGQREKMPPEEEEEAGAHRRETYNMSRLRSSSLEIKEKGTEFLREQLDAAQKELKLKDEECVKLSHVRNQLEQELEELTASLFEEAHKMVREANVKQAAAEKQLKEAQGKGLITDFLLFFLCFPPPLHLLMGLYFSDLCSSCSPLSDTVCLIPGQLLCVTCLDSVLFAEFLSWKEAPSLDRSSAFISRVYREDIGPCLSFTCSELSQSVQCAVENNSLTIEPVAMSSLHTVKALECGGPNKCALSGMSRPCRHRIKLGDKENYYYISPSSRARITAVCNFFTYI
;
A
#
# COMPACT_ATOMS: atom_id res chain seq x y z
N MET A 1 5.47 -53.93 20.18
CA MET A 1 5.21 -55.10 19.31
C MET A 1 6.50 -55.89 19.27
N ILE A 2 6.64 -57.15 19.69
CA ILE A 2 5.81 -58.21 20.27
C ILE A 2 6.79 -59.02 21.16
N ASN A 3 6.30 -59.52 22.29
CA ASN A 3 6.99 -60.40 23.25
C ASN A 3 6.72 -61.90 22.90
N LEU A 4 7.40 -62.80 23.64
CA LEU A 4 7.10 -64.22 23.94
C LEU A 4 7.72 -65.33 23.04
N GLU A 5 8.90 -65.83 23.45
CA GLU A 5 9.19 -67.11 24.16
C GLU A 5 8.18 -68.31 24.06
N PRO A 6 8.51 -69.55 24.50
CA PRO A 6 9.12 -70.66 23.75
C PRO A 6 8.30 -71.98 23.91
N ASP A 7 8.98 -73.13 23.75
CA ASP A 7 8.81 -74.38 24.52
C ASP A 7 8.15 -75.60 23.83
N LEU A 8 8.76 -76.77 24.09
CA LEU A 8 8.15 -78.01 24.60
C LEU A 8 8.90 -79.28 24.14
N ARG A 9 9.70 -79.82 25.06
CA ARG A 9 9.87 -81.27 25.22
C ARG A 9 8.55 -81.87 25.70
N PRO A 10 8.31 -83.17 25.41
CA PRO A 10 7.66 -84.04 26.37
C PRO A 10 8.61 -85.12 26.86
N GLY A 11 8.61 -85.33 28.18
CA GLY A 11 9.16 -86.52 28.81
C GLY A 11 8.08 -87.56 29.13
N LEU A 12 8.60 -88.67 29.65
CA LEU A 12 8.01 -89.64 30.58
C LEU A 12 7.57 -91.00 30.01
N GLY A 13 8.03 -92.04 30.72
CA GLY A 13 7.38 -93.34 30.81
C GLY A 13 8.30 -94.50 30.44
N GLY A 14 9.10 -94.96 31.40
CA GLY A 14 9.74 -96.27 31.31
C GLY A 14 8.78 -97.38 31.76
N ASP A 15 8.93 -98.56 31.18
CA ASP A 15 8.79 -99.84 31.87
C ASP A 15 9.37 -101.00 31.02
N VAL A 16 9.68 -102.08 31.75
CA VAL A 16 9.90 -103.48 31.36
C VAL A 16 11.34 -103.92 31.20
N GLY A 17 11.81 -104.58 32.25
CA GLY A 17 12.95 -105.50 32.22
C GLY A 17 12.59 -106.90 31.72
N GLN A 18 13.59 -107.47 31.06
CA GLN A 18 13.96 -108.90 30.92
C GLN A 18 13.04 -109.89 30.19
N ARG A 19 13.53 -110.36 29.04
CA ARG A 19 13.75 -111.81 28.82
C ARG A 19 15.05 -112.05 28.05
N GLU A 20 15.85 -112.96 28.58
CA GLU A 20 17.18 -113.38 28.13
C GLU A 20 17.17 -114.07 26.75
N LYS A 21 18.25 -113.91 25.96
CA LYS A 21 19.17 -115.01 25.61
C LYS A 21 20.48 -114.51 24.99
N MET A 22 21.59 -115.08 25.47
CA MET A 22 23.00 -114.85 25.08
C MET A 22 23.42 -115.64 23.79
N PRO A 23 24.63 -115.37 23.24
CA PRO A 23 25.08 -115.53 21.83
C PRO A 23 26.08 -116.73 21.72
N PRO A 24 27.18 -116.76 20.92
CA PRO A 24 27.62 -115.99 19.72
C PRO A 24 28.13 -116.92 18.58
N GLU A 25 28.58 -116.33 17.45
CA GLU A 25 29.86 -116.70 16.83
C GLU A 25 30.27 -115.63 15.81
N GLU A 26 31.41 -115.00 16.11
CA GLU A 26 32.11 -113.91 15.43
C GLU A 26 33.02 -114.51 14.36
N GLU A 27 33.15 -113.88 13.18
CA GLU A 27 34.43 -113.79 12.42
C GLU A 27 34.38 -112.93 11.14
N GLU A 28 33.23 -112.34 10.75
CA GLU A 28 33.13 -111.43 9.58
C GLU A 28 32.93 -109.93 9.93
N GLU A 29 32.94 -109.53 11.21
CA GLU A 29 32.70 -108.12 11.58
C GLU A 29 33.96 -107.24 11.61
N ALA A 30 35.16 -107.81 11.78
CA ALA A 30 36.38 -107.01 11.93
C ALA A 30 36.80 -106.25 10.65
N GLY A 31 36.47 -106.80 9.47
CA GLY A 31 36.75 -106.18 8.16
C GLY A 31 35.74 -105.11 7.76
N ALA A 32 34.45 -105.33 8.04
CA ALA A 32 33.37 -104.37 7.77
C ALA A 32 33.47 -103.17 8.71
N HIS A 33 33.69 -103.41 10.01
CA HIS A 33 33.80 -102.34 11.00
C HIS A 33 35.05 -101.47 10.78
N ARG A 34 36.18 -102.04 10.31
CA ARG A 34 37.38 -101.29 9.91
C ARG A 34 37.17 -100.44 8.64
N ARG A 35 36.35 -100.93 7.69
CA ARG A 35 36.05 -100.22 6.44
C ARG A 35 35.03 -99.09 6.65
N GLU A 36 34.04 -99.30 7.51
CA GLU A 36 33.09 -98.27 7.94
C GLU A 36 33.73 -97.19 8.80
N THR A 37 34.63 -97.54 9.72
CA THR A 37 35.41 -96.55 10.48
C THR A 37 36.32 -95.71 9.58
N TYR A 38 36.92 -96.31 8.54
CA TYR A 38 37.68 -95.57 7.53
C TYR A 38 36.80 -94.63 6.68
N ASN A 39 35.64 -95.09 6.22
CA ASN A 39 34.68 -94.26 5.47
C ASN A 39 34.10 -93.12 6.33
N MET A 40 33.79 -93.39 7.60
CA MET A 40 33.34 -92.38 8.56
C MET A 40 34.43 -91.35 8.87
N SER A 41 35.69 -91.78 8.96
CA SER A 41 36.82 -90.87 9.14
C SER A 41 37.01 -89.98 7.90
N ARG A 42 36.86 -90.54 6.69
CA ARG A 42 36.93 -89.78 5.42
C ARG A 42 35.79 -88.76 5.26
N LEU A 43 34.55 -89.13 5.61
CA LEU A 43 33.41 -88.22 5.60
C LEU A 43 33.54 -87.11 6.66
N ARG A 44 34.09 -87.44 7.84
CA ARG A 44 34.42 -86.45 8.87
C ARG A 44 35.51 -85.50 8.41
N SER A 45 36.58 -85.98 7.79
CA SER A 45 37.62 -85.13 7.18
C SER A 45 37.05 -84.23 6.08
N SER A 46 36.20 -84.77 5.18
CA SER A 46 35.56 -83.98 4.13
C SER A 46 34.57 -82.93 4.68
N SER A 47 33.82 -83.23 5.74
CA SER A 47 32.94 -82.27 6.40
C SER A 47 33.72 -81.17 7.13
N LEU A 48 34.84 -81.52 7.76
CA LEU A 48 35.75 -80.57 8.37
C LEU A 48 36.36 -79.64 7.31
N GLU A 49 36.84 -80.17 6.19
CA GLU A 49 37.38 -79.38 5.08
C GLU A 49 36.34 -78.44 4.45
N ILE A 50 35.08 -78.87 4.29
CA ILE A 50 34.00 -78.01 3.77
C ILE A 50 33.66 -76.89 4.76
N LYS A 51 33.58 -77.21 6.06
CA LYS A 51 33.35 -76.20 7.09
C LYS A 51 34.51 -75.21 7.15
N GLU A 52 35.74 -75.70 7.09
CA GLU A 52 36.95 -74.88 7.11
C GLU A 52 36.99 -73.93 5.90
N LYS A 53 36.80 -74.44 4.69
CA LYS A 53 36.72 -73.62 3.46
C LYS A 53 35.54 -72.64 3.48
N GLY A 54 34.39 -73.05 4.00
CA GLY A 54 33.22 -72.17 4.16
C GLY A 54 33.46 -71.05 5.17
N THR A 55 34.13 -71.35 6.28
CA THR A 55 34.51 -70.33 7.28
C THR A 55 35.58 -69.38 6.77
N GLU A 56 36.51 -69.87 5.95
CA GLU A 56 37.54 -69.05 5.29
C GLU A 56 36.90 -68.09 4.29
N PHE A 57 35.99 -68.56 3.44
CA PHE A 57 35.25 -67.73 2.49
C PHE A 57 34.42 -66.64 3.19
N LEU A 58 33.67 -67.00 4.24
CA LEU A 58 32.89 -66.02 5.02
C LEU A 58 33.79 -64.99 5.71
N ARG A 59 34.98 -65.39 6.18
CA ARG A 59 35.97 -64.48 6.77
C ARG A 59 36.50 -63.49 5.74
N GLU A 60 36.84 -63.97 4.54
CA GLU A 60 37.31 -63.10 3.45
C GLU A 60 36.23 -62.10 3.02
N GLN A 61 34.98 -62.54 2.90
CA GLN A 61 33.85 -61.66 2.58
C GLN A 61 33.57 -60.63 3.68
N LEU A 62 33.74 -61.01 4.96
CA LEU A 62 33.62 -60.08 6.07
C LEU A 62 34.73 -59.03 6.05
N ASP A 63 35.98 -59.44 5.81
CA ASP A 63 37.13 -58.53 5.71
C ASP A 63 37.00 -57.57 4.53
N ALA A 64 36.49 -58.05 3.38
CA ALA A 64 36.22 -57.22 2.21
C ALA A 64 35.13 -56.17 2.51
N ALA A 65 34.02 -56.59 3.14
CA ALA A 65 32.94 -55.69 3.54
C ALA A 65 33.41 -54.66 4.58
N GLN A 66 34.27 -55.05 5.54
CA GLN A 66 34.84 -54.14 6.53
C GLN A 66 35.76 -53.09 5.90
N LYS A 67 36.58 -53.47 4.92
CA LYS A 67 37.43 -52.52 4.18
C LYS A 67 36.60 -51.53 3.36
N GLU A 68 35.57 -52.01 2.67
CA GLU A 68 34.66 -51.12 1.91
C GLU A 68 33.93 -50.15 2.84
N LEU A 69 33.44 -50.63 3.99
CA LEU A 69 32.80 -49.78 4.99
C LEU A 69 33.74 -48.68 5.48
N LYS A 70 34.99 -49.03 5.79
CA LYS A 70 35.99 -48.06 6.25
C LYS A 70 36.25 -46.97 5.21
N LEU A 71 36.37 -47.33 3.94
CA LEU A 71 36.52 -46.35 2.86
C LEU A 71 35.30 -45.43 2.73
N LYS A 72 34.08 -45.99 2.90
CA LYS A 72 32.85 -45.18 2.91
C LYS A 72 32.76 -44.27 4.13
N ASP A 73 33.22 -44.71 5.30
CA ASP A 73 33.26 -43.88 6.51
C ASP A 73 34.21 -42.69 6.32
N GLU A 74 35.39 -42.91 5.73
CA GLU A 74 36.34 -41.85 5.39
C GLU A 74 35.72 -40.83 4.41
N GLU A 75 34.98 -41.30 3.41
CA GLU A 75 34.29 -40.44 2.45
C GLU A 75 33.13 -39.67 3.10
N CYS A 76 32.36 -40.31 3.97
CA CYS A 76 31.31 -39.65 4.77
C CYS A 76 31.89 -38.53 5.64
N VAL A 77 33.07 -38.72 6.23
CA VAL A 77 33.76 -37.68 7.01
C VAL A 77 34.15 -36.49 6.12
N LYS A 78 34.69 -36.74 4.92
CA LYS A 78 35.03 -35.65 3.97
C LYS A 78 33.79 -34.88 3.54
N LEU A 79 32.71 -35.58 3.16
CA LEU A 79 31.46 -34.96 2.76
C LEU A 79 30.82 -34.17 3.91
N SER A 80 30.91 -34.67 5.15
CA SER A 80 30.48 -33.95 6.35
C SER A 80 31.24 -32.64 6.53
N HIS A 81 32.55 -32.63 6.29
CA HIS A 81 33.35 -31.41 6.36
C HIS A 81 32.93 -30.38 5.30
N VAL A 82 32.78 -30.81 4.04
CA VAL A 82 32.32 -29.93 2.95
C VAL A 82 30.94 -29.36 3.25
N ARG A 83 30.00 -30.18 3.74
CA ARG A 83 28.67 -29.72 4.15
C ARG A 83 28.77 -28.62 5.21
N ASN A 84 29.55 -28.84 6.27
CA ASN A 84 29.66 -27.88 7.37
C ASN A 84 30.31 -26.57 6.91
N GLN A 85 31.27 -26.61 5.98
CA GLN A 85 31.86 -25.41 5.41
C GLN A 85 30.83 -24.61 4.61
N LEU A 86 30.06 -25.28 3.75
CA LEU A 86 29.01 -24.63 2.97
C LEU A 86 27.90 -24.06 3.86
N GLU A 87 27.55 -24.76 4.94
CA GLU A 87 26.59 -24.28 5.94
C GLU A 87 27.08 -22.99 6.61
N GLN A 88 28.35 -22.93 6.98
CA GLN A 88 28.97 -21.71 7.52
C GLN A 88 28.98 -20.56 6.50
N GLU A 89 29.39 -20.81 5.26
CA GLU A 89 29.41 -19.78 4.20
C GLU A 89 27.99 -19.24 3.92
N LEU A 90 26.98 -20.11 3.97
CA LEU A 90 25.57 -19.72 3.85
C LEU A 90 25.11 -18.86 5.03
N GLU A 91 25.48 -19.22 6.25
CA GLU A 91 25.16 -18.44 7.45
C GLU A 91 25.79 -17.04 7.40
N GLU A 92 27.07 -16.95 7.02
CA GLU A 92 27.79 -15.67 6.88
C GLU A 92 27.18 -14.79 5.80
N LEU A 93 26.87 -15.36 4.63
CA LEU A 93 26.21 -14.61 3.55
C LEU A 93 24.82 -14.13 3.96
N THR A 94 24.06 -14.98 4.66
CA THR A 94 22.73 -14.64 5.16
C THR A 94 22.80 -13.49 6.16
N ALA A 95 23.77 -13.52 7.09
CA ALA A 95 23.99 -12.43 8.04
C ALA A 95 24.34 -11.12 7.34
N SER A 96 25.24 -11.15 6.34
CA SER A 96 25.63 -9.97 5.56
C SER A 96 24.45 -9.38 4.78
N LEU A 97 23.60 -10.23 4.18
CA LEU A 97 22.44 -9.78 3.42
C LEU A 97 21.40 -9.09 4.31
N PHE A 98 21.15 -9.63 5.51
CA PHE A 98 20.28 -8.99 6.49
C PHE A 98 20.83 -7.65 6.97
N GLU A 99 22.14 -7.55 7.20
CA GLU A 99 22.79 -6.31 7.59
C GLU A 99 22.63 -5.22 6.52
N GLU A 100 22.87 -5.57 5.25
CA GLU A 100 22.74 -4.62 4.13
C GLU A 100 21.28 -4.22 3.91
N ALA A 101 20.33 -5.15 4.02
CA ALA A 101 18.90 -4.84 3.95
C ALA A 101 18.48 -3.85 5.07
N HIS A 102 18.92 -4.10 6.31
CA HIS A 102 18.65 -3.19 7.43
C HIS A 102 19.30 -1.82 7.23
N LYS A 103 20.49 -1.76 6.65
CA LYS A 103 21.16 -0.50 6.29
C LYS A 103 20.35 0.28 5.25
N MET A 104 19.92 -0.36 4.16
CA MET A 104 19.08 0.28 3.14
C MET A 104 17.78 0.85 3.73
N VAL A 105 17.11 0.10 4.61
CA VAL A 105 15.88 0.56 5.30
C VAL A 105 16.16 1.76 6.21
N ARG A 106 17.26 1.73 6.98
CA ARG A 106 17.64 2.87 7.83
C ARG A 106 17.94 4.11 7.00
N GLU A 107 18.68 3.98 5.90
CA GLU A 107 18.99 5.08 5.01
C GLU A 107 17.72 5.69 4.38
N ALA A 108 16.77 4.84 3.95
CA ALA A 108 15.48 5.29 3.44
C ALA A 108 14.68 6.04 4.52
N ASN A 109 14.60 5.49 5.74
CA ASN A 109 13.89 6.12 6.85
C ASN A 109 14.51 7.47 7.25
N VAL A 110 15.84 7.59 7.24
CA VAL A 110 16.53 8.86 7.51
C VAL A 110 16.22 9.89 6.42
N LYS A 111 16.26 9.49 5.14
CA LYS A 111 15.90 10.37 4.01
C LYS A 111 14.44 10.81 4.10
N GLN A 112 13.53 9.89 4.41
CA GLN A 112 12.12 10.19 4.62
C GLN A 112 11.92 11.18 5.77
N ALA A 113 12.51 10.93 6.94
CA ALA A 113 12.41 11.82 8.10
C ALA A 113 12.98 13.22 7.79
N ALA A 114 14.07 13.32 7.02
CA ALA A 114 14.63 14.60 6.58
C ALA A 114 13.67 15.35 5.64
N ALA A 115 13.07 14.65 4.67
CA ALA A 115 12.08 15.23 3.76
C ALA A 115 10.80 15.68 4.49
N GLU A 116 10.29 14.86 5.41
CA GLU A 116 9.12 15.22 6.24
C GLU A 116 9.41 16.41 7.16
N LYS A 117 10.62 16.51 7.71
CA LYS A 117 11.02 17.67 8.50
C LYS A 117 11.04 18.93 7.65
N GLN A 118 11.62 18.88 6.45
CA GLN A 118 11.61 20.00 5.51
C GLN A 118 10.18 20.39 5.11
N LEU A 119 9.30 19.40 4.89
CA LEU A 119 7.89 19.64 4.63
C LEU A 119 7.20 20.34 5.80
N LYS A 120 7.42 19.90 7.04
CA LYS A 120 6.86 20.56 8.25
C LYS A 120 7.39 21.97 8.44
N GLU A 121 8.67 22.20 8.17
CA GLU A 121 9.27 23.55 8.23
C GLU A 121 8.70 24.46 7.14
N ALA A 122 8.48 23.95 5.93
CA ALA A 122 7.82 24.69 4.84
C ALA A 122 6.34 24.95 5.16
N GLN A 123 5.63 23.97 5.72
CA GLN A 123 4.25 24.11 6.19
C GLN A 123 4.12 25.14 7.32
N GLY A 124 5.05 25.13 8.28
CA GLY A 124 5.10 26.08 9.38
C GLY A 124 5.47 27.51 8.96
N LYS A 125 6.18 27.68 7.84
CA LYS A 125 6.57 28.99 7.31
C LYS A 125 5.58 29.61 6.32
N GLY A 126 4.69 28.85 5.69
CA GLY A 126 3.93 29.37 4.54
C GLY A 126 2.48 28.97 4.36
N LEU A 127 1.88 28.06 5.16
CA LEU A 127 0.66 27.39 4.69
C LEU A 127 -0.54 27.37 5.64
N ILE A 128 -0.48 27.95 6.84
CA ILE A 128 -1.63 27.92 7.76
C ILE A 128 -2.40 29.25 7.81
N THR A 129 -1.72 30.38 7.59
CA THR A 129 -2.38 31.70 7.60
C THR A 129 -2.89 32.13 6.22
N ASP A 130 -2.23 31.72 5.13
CA ASP A 130 -2.56 32.19 3.79
C ASP A 130 -3.56 31.27 3.06
N PHE A 131 -3.57 29.98 3.39
CA PHE A 131 -4.49 28.98 2.82
C PHE A 131 -5.93 29.17 3.30
N LEU A 132 -6.10 29.52 4.59
CA LEU A 132 -7.42 29.82 5.14
C LEU A 132 -7.97 31.10 4.54
N LEU A 133 -7.12 32.08 4.23
CA LEU A 133 -7.54 33.32 3.56
C LEU A 133 -7.96 33.11 2.10
N PHE A 134 -7.21 32.32 1.34
CA PHE A 134 -7.56 32.04 -0.05
C PHE A 134 -8.92 31.31 -0.17
N PHE A 135 -9.19 30.37 0.75
CA PHE A 135 -10.49 29.68 0.83
C PHE A 135 -11.63 30.51 1.41
N LEU A 136 -11.34 31.43 2.34
CA LEU A 136 -12.35 32.35 2.88
C LEU A 136 -12.69 33.49 1.91
N CYS A 137 -11.81 33.77 0.93
CA CYS A 137 -12.01 34.79 -0.10
C CYS A 137 -12.81 34.31 -1.32
N PHE A 138 -12.84 33.00 -1.60
CA PHE A 138 -13.70 32.41 -2.64
C PHE A 138 -14.94 31.77 -2.01
N PRO A 139 -16.09 32.48 -1.95
CA PRO A 139 -17.30 31.87 -1.44
C PRO A 139 -17.75 30.73 -2.38
N PRO A 140 -18.57 29.80 -1.87
CA PRO A 140 -19.03 28.62 -2.59
C PRO A 140 -19.82 28.81 -3.92
N PRO A 141 -20.34 30.00 -4.35
CA PRO A 141 -21.10 30.04 -5.61
C PRO A 141 -20.25 29.89 -6.89
N LEU A 142 -18.91 29.83 -6.83
CA LEU A 142 -18.06 29.60 -8.02
C LEU A 142 -17.69 28.12 -8.27
N HIS A 143 -17.92 27.22 -7.31
CA HIS A 143 -17.65 25.79 -7.50
C HIS A 143 -18.49 25.17 -8.65
N LEU A 144 -19.67 25.72 -8.92
CA LEU A 144 -20.55 25.24 -10.00
C LEU A 144 -20.10 25.66 -11.40
N LEU A 145 -19.23 26.67 -11.54
CA LEU A 145 -18.70 27.09 -12.85
C LEU A 145 -17.37 26.38 -13.17
N MET A 146 -16.56 26.09 -12.15
CA MET A 146 -15.28 25.38 -12.30
C MET A 146 -15.41 23.85 -12.35
N GLY A 147 -16.53 23.28 -11.91
CA GLY A 147 -16.80 21.84 -12.01
C GLY A 147 -16.82 21.26 -13.44
N LEU A 148 -16.92 22.12 -14.46
CA LEU A 148 -16.81 21.73 -15.88
C LEU A 148 -15.39 21.83 -16.45
N TYR A 149 -14.47 22.53 -15.77
CA TYR A 149 -13.07 22.67 -16.20
C TYR A 149 -12.14 21.64 -15.52
N PHE A 150 -12.50 21.19 -14.32
CA PHE A 150 -11.69 20.24 -13.54
C PHE A 150 -11.78 18.77 -13.99
N SER A 151 -12.72 18.44 -14.88
CA SER A 151 -12.84 17.09 -15.44
C SER A 151 -11.62 16.70 -16.28
N ASP A 152 -10.92 17.67 -16.88
CA ASP A 152 -9.82 17.40 -17.80
C ASP A 152 -8.43 17.29 -17.12
N LEU A 153 -8.22 17.90 -15.95
CA LEU A 153 -6.91 17.87 -15.28
C LEU A 153 -6.68 16.65 -14.38
N CYS A 154 -7.75 15.94 -13.99
CA CYS A 154 -7.66 14.76 -13.12
C CYS A 154 -7.20 13.48 -13.84
N SER A 155 -7.03 13.51 -15.17
CA SER A 155 -6.48 12.37 -15.93
C SER A 155 -4.95 12.26 -15.86
N SER A 156 -4.26 13.24 -15.27
CA SER A 156 -2.79 13.30 -15.20
C SER A 156 -2.18 12.95 -13.83
N CYS A 157 -3.01 12.67 -12.81
CA CYS A 157 -2.49 12.29 -11.49
C CYS A 157 -2.29 10.77 -11.41
N SER A 158 -1.03 10.34 -11.44
CA SER A 158 -0.63 8.98 -11.08
C SER A 158 -1.04 8.65 -9.63
N PRO A 159 -1.57 7.45 -9.36
CA PRO A 159 -2.06 7.07 -8.04
C PRO A 159 -0.90 6.63 -7.16
N LEU A 160 -0.04 7.54 -6.70
CA LEU A 160 1.01 7.18 -5.75
C LEU A 160 1.35 8.36 -4.83
N SER A 161 0.45 8.67 -3.90
CA SER A 161 0.80 9.25 -2.59
C SER A 161 -0.48 9.31 -1.74
N ASP A 162 -0.48 8.52 -0.68
CA ASP A 162 -1.46 8.61 0.41
C ASP A 162 -1.41 10.02 1.01
N THR A 163 -2.45 10.83 0.79
CA THR A 163 -2.71 12.01 1.63
C THR A 163 -4.22 12.20 1.76
N VAL A 164 -4.68 11.96 2.98
CA VAL A 164 -6.06 11.99 3.44
C VAL A 164 -6.64 13.41 3.34
N CYS A 165 -7.82 13.53 2.73
CA CYS A 165 -8.67 14.72 2.76
C CYS A 165 -9.08 15.08 4.20
N LEU A 166 -8.77 16.30 4.65
CA LEU A 166 -9.54 16.93 5.73
C LEU A 166 -10.74 17.64 5.09
N ILE A 167 -11.94 17.27 5.54
CA ILE A 167 -13.29 17.78 5.21
C ILE A 167 -14.06 16.93 4.16
N PRO A 168 -15.22 16.32 4.54
CA PRO A 168 -16.10 15.65 3.57
C PRO A 168 -16.75 16.69 2.65
N GLY A 169 -16.55 16.54 1.34
CA GLY A 169 -17.18 17.38 0.31
C GLY A 169 -16.31 18.50 -0.25
N GLN A 170 -15.06 18.66 0.23
CA GLN A 170 -14.10 19.60 -0.32
C GLN A 170 -12.96 18.82 -0.97
N LEU A 171 -13.09 18.59 -2.27
CA LEU A 171 -12.00 18.09 -3.10
C LEU A 171 -11.05 19.26 -3.36
N LEU A 172 -10.18 19.55 -2.39
CA LEU A 172 -8.99 20.34 -2.68
C LEU A 172 -7.77 19.63 -2.13
N CYS A 173 -7.01 19.12 -3.08
CA CYS A 173 -5.69 18.59 -2.88
C CYS A 173 -4.75 19.77 -2.60
N VAL A 174 -4.25 19.89 -1.36
CA VAL A 174 -3.27 20.94 -0.98
C VAL A 174 -1.97 20.81 -1.80
N THR A 175 -1.70 19.67 -2.43
CA THR A 175 -0.50 19.44 -3.23
C THR A 175 -0.64 19.87 -4.70
N CYS A 176 -1.80 20.41 -5.13
CA CYS A 176 -2.00 20.92 -6.50
C CYS A 176 -2.19 22.44 -6.57
N LEU A 177 -1.61 23.19 -5.64
CA LEU A 177 -1.50 24.65 -5.80
C LEU A 177 -0.56 24.97 -6.95
N ASP A 178 -1.06 25.72 -7.92
CA ASP A 178 -0.26 26.20 -9.03
C ASP A 178 0.84 27.12 -8.49
N SER A 179 2.11 26.73 -8.72
CA SER A 179 3.27 27.44 -8.21
C SER A 179 3.40 28.85 -8.79
N VAL A 180 2.86 29.10 -9.98
CA VAL A 180 2.82 30.41 -10.62
C VAL A 180 1.79 31.29 -9.93
N LEU A 181 0.57 30.80 -9.69
CA LEU A 181 -0.47 31.57 -8.97
C LEU A 181 -0.02 31.95 -7.57
N PHE A 182 0.62 31.01 -6.87
CA PHE A 182 1.13 31.27 -5.52
C PHE A 182 2.27 32.29 -5.52
N ALA A 183 3.20 32.20 -6.48
CA ALA A 183 4.27 33.18 -6.64
C ALA A 183 3.75 34.58 -7.00
N GLU A 184 2.75 34.67 -7.89
CA GLU A 184 2.07 35.93 -8.23
C GLU A 184 1.41 36.55 -6.99
N PHE A 185 0.71 35.75 -6.18
CA PHE A 185 0.09 36.20 -4.94
C PHE A 185 1.11 36.68 -3.91
N LEU A 186 2.21 35.94 -3.70
CA LEU A 186 3.27 36.35 -2.77
C LEU A 186 3.92 37.66 -3.21
N SER A 187 4.22 37.80 -4.51
CA SER A 187 4.76 39.04 -5.06
C SER A 187 3.79 40.23 -4.88
N TRP A 188 2.48 40.00 -5.05
CA TRP A 188 1.48 41.01 -4.77
C TRP A 188 1.38 41.34 -3.26
N LYS A 189 1.48 40.34 -2.37
CA LYS A 189 1.41 40.52 -0.92
C LYS A 189 2.56 41.35 -0.36
N GLU A 190 3.73 41.34 -1.00
CA GLU A 190 4.85 42.21 -0.63
C GLU A 190 4.55 43.71 -0.90
N ALA A 191 3.77 44.01 -1.94
CA ALA A 191 3.37 45.36 -2.31
C ALA A 191 1.89 45.39 -2.75
N PRO A 192 0.95 45.28 -1.80
CA PRO A 192 -0.46 45.10 -2.11
C PRO A 192 -1.01 46.34 -2.80
N SER A 193 -1.63 46.12 -3.96
CA SER A 193 -2.25 47.18 -4.76
C SER A 193 -3.43 46.63 -5.55
N LEU A 194 -4.40 47.50 -5.86
CA LEU A 194 -5.52 47.17 -6.76
C LEU A 194 -5.21 47.49 -8.23
N ASP A 195 -3.94 47.78 -8.54
CA ASP A 195 -3.53 48.13 -9.89
C ASP A 195 -3.63 46.91 -10.81
N ARG A 196 -4.29 47.10 -11.95
CA ARG A 196 -4.48 46.07 -12.98
C ARG A 196 -3.19 45.75 -13.75
N SER A 197 -2.10 46.47 -13.47
CA SER A 197 -0.77 46.14 -13.99
C SER A 197 -0.12 44.93 -13.29
N SER A 198 -0.52 44.63 -12.04
CA SER A 198 0.03 43.49 -11.30
C SER A 198 -0.49 42.17 -11.88
N ALA A 199 0.39 41.16 -11.94
CA ALA A 199 0.07 39.85 -12.54
C ALA A 199 -1.14 39.19 -11.84
N PHE A 200 -1.13 39.20 -10.50
CA PHE A 200 -2.21 38.64 -9.67
C PHE A 200 -3.56 39.32 -9.94
N ILE A 201 -3.65 40.64 -9.79
CA ILE A 201 -4.92 41.36 -9.95
C ILE A 201 -5.41 41.27 -11.40
N SER A 202 -4.52 41.46 -12.38
CA SER A 202 -4.88 41.34 -13.80
C SER A 202 -5.52 39.99 -14.14
N ARG A 203 -4.97 38.91 -13.57
CA ARG A 203 -5.51 37.56 -13.71
C ARG A 203 -6.89 37.42 -13.07
N VAL A 204 -7.04 37.83 -11.80
CA VAL A 204 -8.33 37.77 -11.09
C VAL A 204 -9.41 38.56 -11.84
N TYR A 205 -9.07 39.71 -12.41
CA TYR A 205 -10.03 40.47 -13.24
C TYR A 205 -10.48 39.71 -14.49
N ARG A 206 -9.54 39.06 -15.18
CA ARG A 206 -9.80 38.34 -16.43
C ARG A 206 -10.57 37.05 -16.20
N GLU A 207 -10.21 36.30 -15.17
CA GLU A 207 -10.68 34.93 -14.94
C GLU A 207 -11.89 34.88 -14.00
N ASP A 208 -12.00 35.80 -13.04
CA ASP A 208 -13.06 35.79 -12.03
C ASP A 208 -14.01 37.00 -12.10
N ILE A 209 -13.51 38.22 -11.89
CA ILE A 209 -14.35 39.41 -11.70
C ILE A 209 -15.15 39.73 -12.97
N GLY A 210 -14.49 39.79 -14.13
CA GLY A 210 -15.12 40.09 -15.41
C GLY A 210 -16.22 39.08 -15.76
N PRO A 211 -15.92 37.77 -15.77
CA PRO A 211 -16.94 36.75 -15.94
C PRO A 211 -18.05 36.79 -14.88
N CYS A 212 -17.74 37.12 -13.62
CA CYS A 212 -18.75 37.21 -12.55
C CYS A 212 -19.69 38.41 -12.68
N LEU A 213 -19.24 39.55 -13.21
CA LEU A 213 -20.05 40.77 -13.34
C LEU A 213 -20.58 41.00 -14.75
N SER A 214 -20.32 40.10 -15.70
CA SER A 214 -20.95 40.10 -17.01
C SER A 214 -22.40 39.63 -16.96
N PHE A 215 -23.35 40.53 -17.17
CA PHE A 215 -24.78 40.22 -17.29
C PHE A 215 -25.35 40.66 -18.64
N THR A 216 -26.58 40.21 -18.93
CA THR A 216 -27.30 40.50 -20.19
C THR A 216 -27.42 42.01 -20.46
N CYS A 217 -27.69 42.80 -19.42
CA CYS A 217 -27.68 44.26 -19.51
C CYS A 217 -26.25 44.79 -19.32
N SER A 218 -25.54 45.03 -20.41
CA SER A 218 -24.11 45.40 -20.41
C SER A 218 -23.83 46.75 -19.76
N GLU A 219 -24.64 47.78 -20.02
CA GLU A 219 -24.48 49.12 -19.44
C GLU A 219 -24.61 49.11 -17.91
N LEU A 220 -25.62 48.38 -17.40
CA LEU A 220 -25.80 48.21 -15.96
C LEU A 220 -24.70 47.33 -15.36
N SER A 221 -24.23 46.32 -16.09
CA SER A 221 -23.10 45.46 -15.66
C SER A 221 -21.83 46.27 -15.44
N GLN A 222 -21.48 47.15 -16.39
CA GLN A 222 -20.34 48.05 -16.27
C GLN A 222 -20.53 49.03 -15.09
N SER A 223 -21.73 49.57 -14.93
CA SER A 223 -22.07 50.44 -13.79
C SER A 223 -21.93 49.71 -12.45
N VAL A 224 -22.34 48.44 -12.37
CA VAL A 224 -22.16 47.60 -11.18
C VAL A 224 -20.68 47.37 -10.92
N GLN A 225 -19.89 47.01 -11.93
CA GLN A 225 -18.46 46.80 -11.76
C GLN A 225 -17.75 48.05 -11.24
N CYS A 226 -17.98 49.21 -11.86
CA CYS A 226 -17.43 50.48 -11.38
C CYS A 226 -17.88 50.79 -9.94
N ALA A 227 -19.12 50.49 -9.57
CA ALA A 227 -19.61 50.73 -8.21
C ALA A 227 -18.99 49.76 -7.18
N VAL A 228 -18.69 48.52 -7.56
CA VAL A 228 -17.98 47.57 -6.71
C VAL A 228 -16.54 48.02 -6.47
N GLU A 229 -15.84 48.43 -7.54
CA GLU A 229 -14.45 48.91 -7.47
C GLU A 229 -14.31 50.19 -6.64
N ASN A 230 -15.31 51.09 -6.71
CA ASN A 230 -15.33 52.33 -5.93
C ASN A 230 -15.96 52.17 -4.54
N ASN A 231 -16.29 50.93 -4.12
CA ASN A 231 -16.95 50.63 -2.85
C ASN A 231 -18.22 51.47 -2.61
N SER A 232 -19.01 51.69 -3.66
CA SER A 232 -20.20 52.53 -3.64
C SER A 232 -21.48 51.74 -3.96
N LEU A 233 -21.43 50.41 -3.90
CA LEU A 233 -22.57 49.54 -4.14
C LEU A 233 -23.20 49.10 -2.81
N THR A 234 -24.51 49.23 -2.68
CA THR A 234 -25.26 48.70 -1.52
C THR A 234 -26.31 47.69 -1.96
N ILE A 235 -26.53 46.67 -1.13
CA ILE A 235 -27.53 45.62 -1.35
C ILE A 235 -28.53 45.65 -0.19
N GLU A 236 -29.81 45.87 -0.50
CA GLU A 236 -30.88 45.95 0.50
C GLU A 236 -31.91 44.83 0.28
N PRO A 237 -32.41 44.19 1.35
CA PRO A 237 -33.55 43.31 1.27
C PRO A 237 -34.84 44.10 1.01
N VAL A 238 -35.79 43.51 0.27
CA VAL A 238 -37.10 44.11 -0.01
C VAL A 238 -38.17 43.34 0.77
N ALA A 239 -38.96 44.06 1.58
CA ALA A 239 -40.07 43.49 2.32
C ALA A 239 -41.23 43.07 1.38
N MET A 240 -41.84 41.91 1.64
CA MET A 240 -42.90 41.35 0.78
C MET A 240 -44.20 42.18 0.75
N SER A 241 -44.38 43.16 1.64
CA SER A 241 -45.62 43.93 1.79
C SER A 241 -45.73 45.18 0.90
N SER A 242 -44.68 45.56 0.16
CA SER A 242 -44.63 46.80 -0.64
C SER A 242 -44.47 46.56 -2.15
N LEU A 243 -45.22 45.61 -2.70
CA LEU A 243 -45.25 45.31 -4.15
C LEU A 243 -46.07 46.32 -4.99
N HIS A 244 -46.48 47.45 -4.42
CA HIS A 244 -47.31 48.44 -5.11
C HIS A 244 -46.48 49.49 -5.88
N THR A 245 -46.65 49.43 -7.20
CA THR A 245 -46.72 50.58 -8.11
C THR A 245 -45.51 51.52 -8.15
N VAL A 246 -44.35 51.01 -8.58
CA VAL A 246 -43.32 51.87 -9.17
C VAL A 246 -43.25 51.55 -10.64
N LYS A 247 -43.37 52.58 -11.49
CA LYS A 247 -43.33 52.49 -12.95
C LYS A 247 -42.19 51.56 -13.35
N ALA A 248 -42.52 50.52 -14.11
CA ALA A 248 -41.55 49.67 -14.77
C ALA A 248 -40.73 50.54 -15.72
N LEU A 249 -39.64 51.10 -15.21
CA LEU A 249 -38.51 51.45 -16.05
C LEU A 249 -38.08 50.13 -16.70
N GLU A 250 -37.63 50.18 -17.96
CA GLU A 250 -37.28 49.00 -18.78
C GLU A 250 -36.27 48.02 -18.11
N CYS A 251 -35.73 48.41 -16.95
CA CYS A 251 -34.65 47.83 -16.20
C CYS A 251 -35.08 46.93 -15.00
N GLY A 252 -36.28 46.35 -14.99
CA GLY A 252 -36.63 45.28 -14.04
C GLY A 252 -37.50 45.71 -12.84
N GLY A 253 -38.01 44.70 -12.13
CA GLY A 253 -38.99 44.87 -11.06
C GLY A 253 -39.02 43.67 -10.10
N PRO A 254 -39.99 43.60 -9.18
CA PRO A 254 -40.03 42.57 -8.14
C PRO A 254 -40.01 41.13 -8.66
N ASN A 255 -40.44 40.91 -9.91
CA ASN A 255 -40.48 39.60 -10.57
C ASN A 255 -39.55 39.48 -11.79
N LYS A 256 -38.69 40.46 -12.05
CA LYS A 256 -37.75 40.44 -13.19
C LYS A 256 -36.42 41.07 -12.80
N CYS A 257 -35.34 40.32 -12.94
CA CYS A 257 -34.00 40.81 -12.61
C CYS A 257 -33.55 41.89 -13.61
N ALA A 258 -33.07 43.01 -13.08
CA ALA A 258 -32.51 44.13 -13.85
C ALA A 258 -31.27 43.74 -14.67
N LEU A 259 -30.43 42.85 -14.13
CA LEU A 259 -29.14 42.49 -14.71
C LEU A 259 -29.26 41.39 -15.76
N SER A 260 -29.89 40.26 -15.40
CA SER A 260 -30.01 39.11 -16.29
C SER A 260 -31.26 39.14 -17.18
N GLY A 261 -32.25 39.98 -16.86
CA GLY A 261 -33.54 40.02 -17.53
C GLY A 261 -34.47 38.84 -17.20
N MET A 262 -34.03 37.89 -16.37
CA MET A 262 -34.81 36.69 -16.04
C MET A 262 -36.00 37.00 -15.13
N SER A 263 -37.16 36.44 -15.47
CA SER A 263 -38.39 36.54 -14.68
C SER A 263 -38.34 35.62 -13.46
N ARG A 264 -37.90 36.14 -12.31
CA ARG A 264 -37.82 35.46 -11.01
C ARG A 264 -38.12 36.45 -9.88
N PRO A 265 -38.67 36.00 -8.74
CA PRO A 265 -38.90 36.86 -7.59
C PRO A 265 -37.57 37.39 -7.04
N CYS A 266 -37.43 38.71 -7.06
CA CYS A 266 -36.26 39.46 -6.61
C CYS A 266 -36.55 40.02 -5.22
N ARG A 267 -35.98 39.39 -4.19
CA ARG A 267 -36.14 39.83 -2.79
C ARG A 267 -35.09 40.87 -2.35
N HIS A 268 -34.22 41.28 -3.27
CA HIS A 268 -33.13 42.21 -3.00
C HIS A 268 -33.07 43.25 -4.12
N ARG A 269 -32.63 44.44 -3.75
CA ARG A 269 -32.36 45.54 -4.69
C ARG A 269 -30.96 46.10 -4.42
N ILE A 270 -30.35 46.64 -5.47
CA ILE A 270 -29.05 47.31 -5.38
C ILE A 270 -29.19 48.79 -5.66
N LYS A 271 -28.33 49.58 -5.00
CA LYS A 271 -28.13 51.00 -5.26
C LYS A 271 -26.67 51.23 -5.69
N LEU A 272 -26.48 52.05 -6.72
CA LEU A 272 -25.16 52.33 -7.30
C LEU A 272 -24.78 53.79 -7.01
N GLY A 273 -23.86 53.98 -6.06
CA GLY A 273 -23.45 55.30 -5.57
C GLY A 273 -24.60 56.08 -4.96
N ASP A 274 -24.59 57.39 -5.18
CA ASP A 274 -25.64 58.29 -4.67
C ASP A 274 -26.88 58.36 -5.56
N LYS A 275 -26.93 57.59 -6.66
CA LYS A 275 -28.11 57.55 -7.53
C LYS A 275 -29.31 57.03 -6.75
N GLU A 276 -30.44 57.75 -6.77
CA GLU A 276 -31.69 57.32 -6.11
C GLU A 276 -32.38 56.12 -6.80
N ASN A 277 -31.83 55.65 -7.91
CA ASN A 277 -32.39 54.53 -8.65
C ASN A 277 -32.00 53.19 -8.00
N TYR A 278 -33.02 52.38 -7.73
CA TYR A 278 -32.87 51.02 -7.22
C TYR A 278 -33.10 50.00 -8.33
N TYR A 279 -32.29 48.94 -8.36
CA TYR A 279 -32.40 47.86 -9.34
C TYR A 279 -32.68 46.53 -8.65
N TYR A 280 -33.76 45.85 -9.03
CA TYR A 280 -34.11 44.54 -8.47
C TYR A 280 -33.21 43.44 -9.04
N ILE A 281 -32.68 42.59 -8.16
CA ILE A 281 -31.74 41.54 -8.56
C ILE A 281 -32.20 40.15 -8.11
N SER A 282 -31.93 39.16 -8.97
CA SER A 282 -32.21 37.75 -8.67
C SER A 282 -31.23 37.21 -7.62
N PRO A 283 -31.57 36.13 -6.91
CA PRO A 283 -30.65 35.47 -5.98
C PRO A 283 -29.30 35.09 -6.61
N SER A 284 -29.31 34.65 -7.88
CA SER A 284 -28.09 34.31 -8.62
C SER A 284 -27.22 35.54 -8.91
N SER A 285 -27.82 36.65 -9.37
CA SER A 285 -27.07 37.89 -9.61
C SER A 285 -26.53 38.46 -8.31
N ARG A 286 -27.30 38.37 -7.21
CA ARG A 286 -26.84 38.73 -5.87
C ARG A 286 -25.61 37.95 -5.45
N ALA A 287 -25.65 36.62 -5.59
CA ALA A 287 -24.53 35.76 -5.23
C ALA A 287 -23.24 36.11 -6.00
N ARG A 288 -23.35 36.38 -7.31
CA ARG A 288 -22.22 36.80 -8.15
C ARG A 288 -21.64 38.15 -7.70
N ILE A 289 -22.49 39.15 -7.45
CA ILE A 289 -22.04 40.48 -6.98
C ILE A 289 -21.41 40.39 -5.60
N THR A 290 -22.07 39.71 -4.65
CA THR A 290 -21.56 39.57 -3.28
C THR A 290 -20.23 38.83 -3.26
N ALA A 291 -20.01 37.84 -4.12
CA ALA A 291 -18.73 37.15 -4.21
C ALA A 291 -17.59 38.11 -4.57
N VAL A 292 -17.81 38.97 -5.57
CA VAL A 292 -16.82 39.98 -5.97
C VAL A 292 -16.65 41.05 -4.89
N CYS A 293 -17.73 41.53 -4.26
CA CYS A 293 -17.62 42.48 -3.15
C CYS A 293 -16.80 41.90 -1.98
N ASN A 294 -17.01 40.62 -1.64
CA ASN A 294 -16.26 39.94 -0.58
C ASN A 294 -14.77 39.86 -0.93
N PHE A 295 -14.43 39.60 -2.20
CA PHE A 295 -13.04 39.65 -2.66
C PHE A 295 -12.41 41.03 -2.42
N PHE A 296 -13.05 42.11 -2.87
CA PHE A 296 -12.55 43.48 -2.67
C PHE A 296 -12.54 43.94 -1.20
N THR A 297 -13.38 43.35 -0.35
CA THR A 297 -13.39 43.66 1.10
C THR A 297 -12.25 42.94 1.82
N TYR A 298 -11.79 41.83 1.25
CA TYR A 298 -10.77 40.99 1.83
C TYR A 298 -9.34 41.44 1.47
N ILE A 299 -9.11 41.79 0.20
CA ILE A 299 -7.81 42.30 -0.28
C ILE A 299 -7.58 43.76 0.13
#